data_AF-A0A0E1NI56-F1
#
_entry.id   AF-A0A0E1NI56-F1
#
_cell.length_a   1.000
_cell.length_b   1.000
_cell.length_c   1.000
_cell.angle_alpha   90.00
_cell.angle_beta   90.00
_cell.angle_gamma   90.00
#
_symmetry.space_group_name_H-M   'P 1'
#
loop_
_entity.id
_entity.type
_entity.pdbx_description
1 polymer ?
#
loop_
_entity_poly.entity_id
_entity_poly.type
_entity_poly.pdbx_seq_one_letter_code
_entity_poly.pdbx_strand_id
1 'polypeptide(L)' 'MATGNINAKSKALKARVPHNVVEAMESVKKADESTAQFIVTSMQTEIERRLKDKK' A
#
# COMPACT_ATOMS: atom_id res chain seq x y z
N MET A 1 23.71 -7.18 -6.67
CA MET A 1 22.86 -7.80 -7.71
C MET A 1 21.42 -7.45 -7.42
N ALA A 2 20.84 -6.50 -8.17
CA ALA A 2 19.42 -6.20 -8.08
C ALA A 2 18.64 -7.34 -8.77
N THR A 3 18.13 -8.29 -7.99
CA THR A 3 17.09 -9.19 -8.49
C THR A 3 15.85 -8.33 -8.73
N GLY A 4 15.22 -8.43 -9.91
CA GLY A 4 14.26 -7.45 -10.46
C GLY A 4 13.05 -7.02 -9.58
N ASN A 5 12.89 -7.58 -8.38
CA ASN A 5 11.85 -7.22 -7.41
C ASN A 5 12.38 -6.51 -6.14
N ILE A 6 13.70 -6.35 -5.94
CA ILE A 6 14.30 -5.71 -4.76
C ILE A 6 15.35 -4.71 -5.23
N ASN A 7 15.16 -3.44 -4.89
CA ASN A 7 16.20 -2.42 -4.97
C ASN A 7 16.59 -1.97 -3.56
N ALA A 8 17.64 -1.15 -3.44
CA ALA A 8 18.17 -0.73 -2.14
C ALA A 8 17.17 0.06 -1.26
N LYS A 9 16.04 0.53 -1.83
CA LYS A 9 15.06 1.40 -1.14
C LYS A 9 13.66 0.80 -1.06
N SER A 10 13.36 -0.29 -1.77
CA SER A 10 12.01 -0.82 -1.91
C SER A 10 12.00 -2.28 -2.39
N LYS A 11 10.94 -2.99 -2.00
CA LYS A 11 10.64 -4.36 -2.44
C LYS A 11 9.26 -4.37 -3.08
N ALA A 12 9.15 -4.93 -4.29
CA ALA A 12 7.87 -5.11 -4.96
C ALA A 12 7.09 -6.26 -4.29
N LEU A 13 5.91 -5.94 -3.78
CA LEU A 13 4.95 -6.91 -3.25
C LEU A 13 3.85 -7.14 -4.29
N LYS A 14 3.49 -8.40 -4.51
CA LYS A 14 2.39 -8.79 -5.42
C LYS A 14 1.32 -9.49 -4.61
N ALA A 15 0.12 -8.93 -4.59
CA ALA A 15 -1.07 -9.51 -3.98
C ALA A 15 -2.26 -9.32 -4.91
N ARG A 16 -3.20 -10.26 -4.91
CA ARG A 16 -4.48 -10.09 -5.61
C ARG A 16 -5.43 -9.33 -4.69
N VAL A 17 -6.04 -8.26 -5.20
CA VAL A 17 -7.01 -7.45 -4.47
C VAL A 17 -8.38 -7.66 -5.12
N PRO A 18 -9.44 -7.98 -4.34
CA PRO A 18 -10.79 -8.10 -4.85
C PRO A 18 -11.31 -6.83 -5.54
N HIS A 19 -12.15 -6.97 -6.56
CA HIS A 19 -12.68 -5.83 -7.34
C HIS A 19 -13.40 -4.79 -6.49
N ASN A 20 -14.23 -5.23 -5.53
CA ASN A 20 -14.94 -4.34 -4.61
C ASN A 20 -14.00 -3.46 -3.78
N VAL A 21 -12.80 -3.94 -3.46
CA VAL A 21 -11.80 -3.16 -2.73
C VAL A 21 -11.10 -2.15 -3.64
N VAL A 22 -10.87 -2.51 -4.91
CA VAL A 22 -10.30 -1.61 -5.92
C VAL A 22 -11.28 -0.47 -6.22
N GLU A 23 -12.56 -0.79 -6.42
CA GLU A 23 -13.61 0.21 -6.64
C GLU A 23 -13.76 1.16 -5.45
N ALA A 24 -13.77 0.61 -4.23
CA ALA A 24 -13.81 1.43 -3.02
C ALA A 24 -12.60 2.35 -2.92
N MET A 25 -11.39 1.85 -3.21
CA MET A 25 -10.18 2.66 -3.27
C MET A 25 -10.31 3.79 -4.29
N GLU A 26 -10.73 3.50 -5.52
CA GLU A 26 -10.89 4.51 -6.56
C GLU A 26 -11.92 5.59 -6.19
N SER A 27 -12.97 5.22 -5.44
CA SER A 27 -14.00 6.15 -4.99
C SER A 27 -13.53 7.15 -3.91
N VAL A 28 -12.53 6.78 -3.11
CA VAL A 28 -12.01 7.62 -2.01
C VAL A 28 -10.67 8.28 -2.32
N LYS A 29 -10.02 7.83 -3.40
CA LYS A 29 -8.72 8.32 -3.85
C LYS A 29 -8.82 9.79 -4.29
N LYS A 30 -7.86 10.59 -3.85
CA LYS A 30 -7.81 12.02 -4.23
C LYS A 30 -7.29 12.18 -5.66
N ALA A 31 -7.71 13.25 -6.34
CA ALA A 31 -7.35 13.52 -7.74
C ALA A 31 -5.82 13.56 -7.97
N ASP A 32 -5.06 14.08 -7.01
CA ASP A 32 -3.59 14.18 -7.09
C ASP A 32 -2.84 12.97 -6.50
N GLU A 33 -3.55 11.95 -6.02
CA GLU A 33 -2.95 10.79 -5.38
C GLU A 33 -2.69 9.68 -6.41
N SER A 34 -1.55 8.99 -6.33
CA SER A 34 -1.30 7.79 -7.13
C SER A 34 -1.82 6.54 -6.42
N THR A 35 -2.18 5.50 -7.18
CA THR A 35 -2.63 4.22 -6.59
C THR A 35 -1.53 3.60 -5.71
N ALA A 36 -0.27 3.72 -6.12
CA ALA A 36 0.87 3.27 -5.32
C ALA A 36 0.97 4.04 -3.99
N GLN A 37 0.78 5.36 -4.02
CA GLN A 37 0.80 6.19 -2.83
C GLN A 37 -0.32 5.82 -1.86
N PHE A 38 -1.55 5.66 -2.36
CA PHE A 38 -2.68 5.22 -1.54
C PHE A 38 -2.39 3.87 -0.85
N ILE A 39 -1.84 2.90 -1.58
CA ILE A 39 -1.50 1.58 -1.03
C ILE A 39 -0.43 1.71 0.06
N VAL A 40 0.65 2.47 -0.20
CA VAL A 40 1.73 2.68 0.77
C VAL A 40 1.22 3.38 2.03
N THR A 41 0.45 4.45 1.88
CA THR A 41 -0.13 5.18 3.01
C THR A 41 -1.08 4.31 3.81
N SER A 42 -1.96 3.54 3.15
CA SER A 42 -2.86 2.60 3.82
C SER A 42 -2.10 1.55 4.64
N MET A 43 -1.01 1.00 4.09
CA MET A 43 -0.15 0.05 4.80
C MET A 43 0.54 0.70 6.00
N GLN A 44 1.06 1.92 5.86
CA GLN A 44 1.70 2.65 6.97
C GLN A 44 0.72 2.93 8.10
N THR A 45 -0.48 3.41 7.79
CA THR A 45 -1.53 3.67 8.78
C THR A 45 -1.92 2.41 9.55
N GLU A 46 -2.06 1.27 8.85
CA GLU A 46 -2.40 -0.01 9.51
C GLU A 46 -1.25 -0.53 10.39
N ILE A 47 0.01 -0.36 9.97
CA ILE A 47 1.18 -0.68 10.80
C ILE A 47 1.18 0.17 12.07
N GLU A 48 1.02 1.49 11.96
CA GLU A 48 1.00 2.40 13.10
C GLU A 48 -0.14 2.06 14.09
N ARG A 49 -1.34 1.76 13.56
CA ARG A 49 -2.48 1.32 14.38
C ARG A 49 -2.14 0.08 15.19
N ARG A 50 -1.61 -0.96 14.54
CA ARG A 50 -1.24 -2.23 15.22
C ARG A 50 -0.04 -2.08 16.16
N LEU A 51 0.86 -1.13 15.91
CA LEU A 51 1.95 -0.82 16.82
C LEU A 51 1.45 -0.14 18.10
N LYS A 52 0.41 0.69 18.02
CA LYS A 52 -0.26 1.28 19.19
C LYS A 52 -0.93 0.21 20.04
N ASP A 53 -1.58 -0.77 19.42
CA ASP A 53 -2.26 -1.86 20.13
C ASP A 53 -1.30 -2.84 20.83
N LYS A 54 -0.01 -2.85 20.42
CA LYS A 54 1.04 -3.66 21.07
C LYS A 54 1.72 -2.96 22.25
N LYS A 55 1.42 -1.69 22.49
CA LYS A 55 2.08 -0.85 23.50
C LYS A 55 1.27 -0.81 24.78
#